data_AF-A0A359LXZ2-F1
#
_entry.id   AF-A0A359LXZ2-F1
#
_cell.length_a   1.000
_cell.length_b   1.000
_cell.length_c   1.000
_cell.angle_alpha   90.00
_cell.angle_beta   90.00
_cell.angle_gamma   90.00
#
_symmetry.space_group_name_H-M   'P 1'
#
loop_
_entity.id
_entity.type
_entity.pdbx_description
1 polymer ?
#
loop_
_entity_poly.entity_id
_entity_poly.type
_entity_poly.pdbx_seq_one_letter_code
_entity_poly.pdbx_strand_id
1 'polypeptide(L)'
;KNGLLEKMPKVRYYTMGSNQWQSSDTWPPQGAAPMTLYLASGGNANSLYGDGVLAAATPPKNQPDTFVYDPENPVPSLGGNVCCTGNAITAGAFDQRRNQARADVLVYSTEPLKEGLEVSGPIEVTLYVSSDAKDTDFTAKLVDVYPDGKAYNLDETIQRMRYREGYVKPPVWMEKGKVHKVILGPMTTSNYFAPGHRIRVEISSSNFPRFDRNLNTGGNNYDESKPVVARNTVHHSAEFPSSVVLTVVRK
;
A
#
# COMPACT_ATOMS: atom_id res chain seq x y z
N LYS A 1 -44.84 5.08 7.56
CA LYS A 1 -43.35 5.01 7.54
C LYS A 1 -42.92 4.26 8.80
N ASN A 2 -41.94 3.36 8.73
CA ASN A 2 -41.60 2.45 9.83
C ASN A 2 -40.53 2.99 10.81
N GLY A 3 -40.14 4.27 10.71
CA GLY A 3 -39.23 4.94 11.65
C GLY A 3 -37.78 4.41 11.69
N LEU A 4 -37.42 3.42 10.86
CA LEU A 4 -36.08 2.81 10.87
C LEU A 4 -34.98 3.82 10.50
N LEU A 5 -35.26 4.68 9.51
CA LEU A 5 -34.31 5.71 9.08
C LEU A 5 -34.03 6.77 10.14
N GLU A 6 -34.92 6.94 11.12
CA GLU A 6 -34.74 7.90 12.23
C GLU A 6 -33.83 7.34 13.33
N LYS A 7 -33.69 6.01 13.40
CA LYS A 7 -32.90 5.30 14.43
C LYS A 7 -31.61 4.67 13.90
N MET A 8 -31.46 4.56 12.58
CA MET A 8 -30.25 4.02 11.97
C MET A 8 -29.17 5.10 11.88
N PRO A 9 -27.95 4.82 12.36
CA PRO A 9 -26.84 5.74 12.14
C PRO A 9 -26.51 5.82 10.65
N LYS A 10 -26.02 6.98 10.20
CA LYS A 10 -25.70 7.21 8.77
C LYS A 10 -24.60 6.28 8.27
N VAL A 11 -23.66 5.92 9.14
CA VAL A 11 -22.58 4.99 8.86
C VAL A 11 -22.56 3.90 9.94
N ARG A 12 -22.54 2.64 9.51
CA ARG A 12 -22.17 1.49 10.35
C ARG A 12 -20.96 0.83 9.72
N TYR A 13 -19.94 0.57 10.52
CA TYR A 13 -18.70 -0.04 10.05
C TYR A 13 -18.22 -1.08 11.06
N TYR A 14 -17.49 -2.07 10.58
CA TYR A 14 -16.91 -3.10 11.43
C TYR A 14 -15.42 -2.81 11.59
N THR A 15 -14.99 -2.58 12.83
CA THR A 15 -13.59 -2.29 13.14
C THR A 15 -12.87 -3.58 13.41
N MET A 16 -12.09 -4.02 12.42
CA MET A 16 -11.21 -5.19 12.51
C MET A 16 -10.19 -5.01 13.65
N GLY A 17 -9.54 -6.09 14.09
CA GLY A 17 -8.65 -6.09 15.25
C GLY A 17 -9.41 -6.07 16.57
N SER A 18 -10.28 -5.07 16.78
CA SER A 18 -11.23 -5.04 17.92
C SER A 18 -12.43 -5.97 17.70
N ASN A 19 -12.75 -6.27 16.44
CA ASN A 19 -13.84 -7.12 15.99
C ASN A 19 -15.23 -6.67 16.45
N GLN A 20 -15.47 -5.36 16.42
CA GLN A 20 -16.70 -4.73 16.90
C GLN A 20 -17.38 -3.90 15.80
N TRP A 21 -18.72 -3.91 15.82
CA TRP A 21 -19.52 -2.96 15.06
C TRP A 21 -19.48 -1.60 15.73
N GLN A 22 -19.15 -0.57 14.98
CA GLN A 22 -19.20 0.84 15.37
C GLN A 22 -20.15 1.62 14.46
N SER A 23 -20.53 2.82 14.89
CA SER A 23 -21.40 3.72 14.15
C SER A 23 -20.92 5.16 14.21
N SER A 24 -21.23 5.94 13.17
CA SER A 24 -20.91 7.36 13.08
C SER A 24 -21.93 8.07 12.18
N ASP A 25 -22.07 9.38 12.33
CA ASP A 25 -22.86 10.22 11.43
C ASP A 25 -22.08 10.65 10.18
N THR A 26 -20.76 10.50 10.19
CA THR A 26 -19.86 10.86 9.09
C THR A 26 -18.91 9.71 8.76
N TRP A 27 -18.39 9.72 7.53
CA TRP A 27 -17.20 8.98 7.12
C TRP A 27 -16.18 9.97 6.55
N PRO A 28 -14.95 10.07 7.11
CA PRO A 28 -14.43 9.32 8.26
C PRO A 28 -15.22 9.53 9.58
N PRO A 29 -15.09 8.61 10.56
CA PRO A 29 -15.77 8.76 11.85
C PRO A 29 -15.42 10.05 12.58
N GLN A 30 -16.32 10.54 13.43
CA GLN A 30 -16.05 11.71 14.27
C GLN A 30 -14.81 11.49 15.14
N GLY A 31 -13.95 12.51 15.28
CA GLY A 31 -12.67 12.40 16.00
C GLY A 31 -11.52 11.80 15.18
N ALA A 32 -11.78 11.44 13.91
CA ALA A 32 -10.74 11.07 12.98
C ALA A 32 -9.82 12.24 12.61
N ALA A 33 -8.52 12.00 12.61
CA ALA A 33 -7.49 12.96 12.21
C ALA A 33 -6.37 12.27 11.40
N PRO A 34 -5.72 12.97 10.46
CA PRO A 34 -4.63 12.39 9.68
C PRO A 34 -3.38 12.17 10.54
N MET A 35 -2.76 11.01 10.39
CA MET A 35 -1.43 10.70 10.90
C MET A 35 -0.53 10.35 9.72
N THR A 36 0.51 11.17 9.49
CA THR A 36 1.49 10.92 8.42
C THR A 36 2.66 10.10 8.96
N LEU A 37 3.01 9.04 8.25
CA LEU A 37 4.23 8.26 8.44
C LEU A 37 5.04 8.29 7.16
N TYR A 38 6.33 8.61 7.26
CA TYR A 38 7.28 8.64 6.16
C TYR A 38 8.02 7.31 6.08
N LEU A 39 8.28 6.87 4.85
CA LEU A 39 9.20 5.75 4.61
C LEU A 39 10.61 6.20 4.96
N ALA A 40 11.41 5.31 5.54
CA ALA A 40 12.82 5.52 5.77
C ALA A 40 13.55 4.17 5.83
N SER A 41 14.83 4.16 5.44
CA SER A 41 15.68 2.97 5.48
C SER A 41 17.15 3.40 5.31
N GLY A 42 18.08 2.45 5.45
CA GLY A 42 19.48 2.59 5.04
C GLY A 42 19.73 2.20 3.58
N GLY A 43 18.69 2.18 2.75
CA GLY A 43 18.72 1.66 1.38
C GLY A 43 18.57 0.14 1.29
N ASN A 44 18.11 -0.52 2.36
CA ASN A 44 17.97 -1.98 2.44
C ASN A 44 16.58 -2.41 2.92
N ALA A 45 15.49 -1.73 2.52
CA ALA A 45 14.13 -2.11 2.89
C ALA A 45 13.61 -3.38 2.17
N ASN A 46 14.41 -4.01 1.31
CA ASN A 46 14.04 -5.23 0.60
C ASN A 46 13.77 -6.39 1.57
N SER A 47 12.59 -6.98 1.45
CA SER A 47 12.07 -8.09 2.26
C SER A 47 11.82 -7.79 3.74
N LEU A 48 11.19 -8.73 4.44
CA LEU A 48 10.95 -8.66 5.90
C LEU A 48 12.23 -8.66 6.75
N TYR A 49 13.38 -8.94 6.13
CA TYR A 49 14.70 -8.90 6.77
C TYR A 49 15.42 -7.57 6.57
N GLY A 50 14.81 -6.63 5.84
CA GLY A 50 15.35 -5.30 5.58
C GLY A 50 15.26 -4.34 6.76
N ASP A 51 15.76 -3.13 6.55
CA ASP A 51 15.83 -2.06 7.57
C ASP A 51 14.77 -0.96 7.39
N GLY A 52 13.73 -1.25 6.61
CA GLY A 52 12.65 -0.30 6.31
C GLY A 52 11.78 0.01 7.54
N VAL A 53 11.65 1.31 7.84
CA VAL A 53 10.84 1.83 8.94
C VAL A 53 9.81 2.85 8.47
N LEU A 54 8.72 2.95 9.22
CA LEU A 54 7.75 4.04 9.13
C LEU A 54 8.00 5.03 10.28
N ALA A 55 8.40 6.24 9.94
CA ALA A 55 8.82 7.28 10.88
C ALA A 55 7.89 8.51 10.88
N ALA A 56 7.82 9.23 12.00
CA ALA A 56 7.02 10.45 12.10
C ALA A 56 7.64 11.67 11.38
N ALA A 57 8.93 11.59 11.03
CA ALA A 57 9.66 12.64 10.33
C ALA A 57 10.41 12.05 9.13
N THR A 58 10.69 12.89 8.13
CA THR A 58 11.44 12.48 6.95
C THR A 58 12.89 12.14 7.30
N PRO A 59 13.50 11.14 6.64
CA PRO A 59 14.91 10.84 6.85
C PRO A 59 15.78 11.96 6.26
N PRO A 60 16.89 12.33 6.95
CA PRO A 60 17.75 13.44 6.52
C PRO A 60 18.64 13.09 5.33
N LYS A 61 18.91 11.79 5.11
CA LYS A 61 19.77 11.30 4.03
C LYS A 61 18.93 10.70 2.92
N ASN A 62 19.28 10.97 1.67
CA ASN A 62 18.70 10.29 0.53
C ASN A 62 19.38 8.93 0.33
N GLN A 63 18.73 7.85 0.78
CA GLN A 63 19.20 6.47 0.63
C GLN A 63 18.05 5.62 0.07
N PRO A 64 17.77 5.72 -1.24
CA PRO A 64 16.56 5.14 -1.79
C PRO A 64 16.66 3.61 -1.87
N ASP A 65 15.53 2.94 -1.76
CA ASP A 65 15.42 1.49 -1.86
C ASP A 65 15.17 1.06 -3.31
N THR A 66 15.94 0.09 -3.80
CA THR A 66 15.84 -0.36 -5.19
C THR A 66 15.57 -1.86 -5.27
N PHE A 67 14.71 -2.24 -6.19
CA PHE A 67 14.39 -3.64 -6.46
C PHE A 67 14.24 -3.90 -7.96
N VAL A 68 14.28 -5.19 -8.31
CA VAL A 68 14.10 -5.66 -9.69
C VAL A 68 12.71 -6.24 -9.80
N TYR A 69 11.91 -5.71 -10.73
CA TYR A 69 10.63 -6.25 -11.10
C TYR A 69 10.76 -7.03 -12.42
N ASP A 70 10.55 -8.34 -12.32
CA ASP A 70 10.48 -9.26 -13.46
C ASP A 70 9.01 -9.64 -13.70
N PRO A 71 8.40 -9.24 -14.83
CA PRO A 71 7.03 -9.62 -15.15
C PRO A 71 6.81 -11.14 -15.25
N GLU A 72 7.85 -11.95 -15.49
CA GLU A 72 7.74 -13.42 -15.50
C GLU A 72 7.71 -14.03 -14.09
N ASN A 73 8.11 -13.26 -13.07
CA ASN A 73 8.07 -13.66 -11.66
C ASN A 73 7.40 -12.56 -10.81
N PRO A 74 6.10 -12.27 -11.02
CA PRO A 74 5.39 -11.25 -10.26
C PRO A 74 5.22 -11.65 -8.78
N VAL A 75 5.03 -10.67 -7.91
CA VAL A 75 4.52 -10.90 -6.56
C VAL A 75 3.09 -11.45 -6.65
N PRO A 76 2.83 -12.63 -6.07
CA PRO A 76 1.52 -13.25 -6.16
C PRO A 76 0.52 -12.55 -5.23
N SER A 77 -0.71 -12.37 -5.70
CA SER A 77 -1.83 -11.93 -4.88
C SER A 77 -2.14 -12.97 -3.81
N LEU A 78 -2.30 -12.51 -2.57
CA LEU A 78 -2.60 -13.35 -1.42
C LEU A 78 -3.62 -12.63 -0.54
N GLY A 79 -4.89 -12.95 -0.71
CA GLY A 79 -5.98 -12.21 -0.08
C GLY A 79 -6.30 -10.89 -0.78
N GLY A 80 -6.79 -9.93 0.00
CA GLY A 80 -7.13 -8.58 -0.42
C GLY A 80 -8.57 -8.43 -0.88
N ASN A 81 -8.90 -7.22 -1.35
CA ASN A 81 -10.17 -6.86 -1.99
C ASN A 81 -10.23 -7.35 -3.45
N VAL A 82 -10.05 -8.66 -3.63
CA VAL A 82 -10.14 -9.29 -4.94
C VAL A 82 -11.60 -9.35 -5.37
N CYS A 83 -11.88 -8.83 -6.57
CA CYS A 83 -13.10 -9.13 -7.33
C CYS A 83 -12.70 -9.78 -8.64
N CYS A 84 -13.63 -10.53 -9.24
CA CYS A 84 -13.68 -10.68 -10.69
C CYS A 84 -12.51 -11.52 -11.26
N THR A 85 -11.77 -12.25 -10.41
CA THR A 85 -10.69 -13.18 -10.79
C THR A 85 -11.12 -14.65 -10.81
N GLY A 86 -12.43 -14.91 -10.80
CA GLY A 86 -12.98 -16.28 -10.65
C GLY A 86 -12.42 -16.98 -9.40
N ASN A 87 -11.96 -18.21 -9.56
CA ASN A 87 -11.37 -19.01 -8.47
C ASN A 87 -9.83 -18.87 -8.37
N ALA A 88 -9.22 -17.90 -9.06
CA ALA A 88 -7.77 -17.76 -9.09
C ALA A 88 -7.16 -17.30 -7.75
N ILE A 89 -7.91 -16.53 -6.96
CA ILE A 89 -7.48 -16.02 -5.65
C ILE A 89 -8.67 -16.06 -4.69
N THR A 90 -8.41 -16.42 -3.43
CA THR A 90 -9.38 -16.25 -2.34
C THR A 90 -9.26 -14.86 -1.74
N ALA A 91 -10.35 -14.10 -1.71
CA ALA A 91 -10.40 -12.78 -1.09
C ALA A 91 -10.32 -12.85 0.45
N GLY A 92 -9.84 -11.79 1.10
CA GLY A 92 -9.83 -11.66 2.56
C GLY A 92 -8.46 -11.35 3.17
N ALA A 93 -8.37 -11.50 4.49
CA ALA A 93 -7.14 -11.29 5.25
C ALA A 93 -6.30 -12.57 5.31
N PHE A 94 -5.08 -12.50 4.79
CA PHE A 94 -4.12 -13.59 4.76
C PHE A 94 -2.77 -13.14 5.29
N ASP A 95 -2.01 -14.10 5.83
CA ASP A 95 -0.67 -13.86 6.33
C ASP A 95 0.34 -13.65 5.19
N GLN A 96 0.89 -12.44 5.11
CA GLN A 96 1.71 -11.95 4.00
C GLN A 96 3.18 -12.36 4.09
N ARG A 97 3.62 -12.98 5.20
CA ARG A 97 5.04 -13.31 5.45
C ARG A 97 5.77 -13.98 4.28
N ARG A 98 5.07 -14.86 3.54
CA ARG A 98 5.63 -15.53 2.36
C ARG A 98 6.02 -14.55 1.25
N ASN A 99 5.18 -13.56 0.97
CA ASN A 99 5.46 -12.55 -0.04
C ASN A 99 6.52 -11.55 0.44
N GLN A 100 6.47 -11.21 1.73
CA GLN A 100 7.44 -10.30 2.34
C GLN A 100 8.87 -10.86 2.32
N ALA A 101 9.09 -12.15 2.09
CA ALA A 101 10.44 -12.72 1.98
C ALA A 101 11.11 -12.42 0.64
N ARG A 102 10.39 -11.87 -0.34
CA ARG A 102 10.91 -11.58 -1.68
C ARG A 102 11.72 -10.28 -1.71
N ALA A 103 12.76 -10.25 -2.54
CA ALA A 103 13.61 -9.07 -2.71
C ALA A 103 12.92 -7.92 -3.47
N ASP A 104 11.84 -8.21 -4.20
CA ASP A 104 11.01 -7.23 -4.92
C ASP A 104 9.82 -6.72 -4.10
N VAL A 105 9.78 -7.03 -2.80
CA VAL A 105 8.82 -6.47 -1.84
C VAL A 105 9.61 -5.65 -0.82
N LEU A 106 9.47 -4.33 -0.87
CA LEU A 106 10.02 -3.43 0.13
C LEU A 106 9.08 -3.41 1.34
N VAL A 107 9.63 -3.53 2.55
CA VAL A 107 8.86 -3.64 3.79
C VAL A 107 9.24 -2.52 4.73
N TYR A 108 8.25 -1.69 5.11
CA TYR A 108 8.42 -0.59 6.07
C TYR A 108 7.49 -0.81 7.26
N SER A 109 8.01 -0.82 8.48
CA SER A 109 7.19 -1.02 9.69
C SER A 109 7.43 0.06 10.74
N THR A 110 6.42 0.38 11.52
CA THR A 110 6.63 1.13 12.78
C THR A 110 7.36 0.25 13.80
N GLU A 111 7.84 0.87 14.88
CA GLU A 111 8.04 0.14 16.13
C GLU A 111 6.71 -0.46 16.65
N PRO A 112 6.76 -1.48 17.55
CA PRO A 112 5.56 -1.97 18.19
C PRO A 112 4.85 -0.80 18.88
N LEU A 113 3.56 -0.68 18.63
CA LEU A 113 2.76 0.39 19.19
C LEU A 113 2.70 0.23 20.71
N LYS A 114 2.99 1.30 21.45
CA LYS A 114 2.90 1.30 22.92
C LYS A 114 1.45 1.27 23.39
N GLU A 115 0.58 1.92 22.64
CA GLU A 115 -0.85 2.04 22.89
C GLU A 115 -1.58 1.64 21.62
N GLY A 116 -2.79 1.09 21.75
CA GLY A 116 -3.54 0.68 20.58
C GLY A 116 -4.06 1.88 19.79
N LEU A 117 -4.16 1.70 18.47
CA LEU A 117 -4.45 2.76 17.52
C LEU A 117 -5.56 2.32 16.58
N GLU A 118 -6.69 3.03 16.57
CA GLU A 118 -7.73 2.81 15.57
C GLU A 118 -7.43 3.61 14.31
N VAL A 119 -7.38 2.93 13.17
CA VAL A 119 -7.31 3.51 11.84
C VAL A 119 -8.62 3.20 11.12
N SER A 120 -9.49 4.21 11.01
CA SER A 120 -10.82 4.10 10.40
C SER A 120 -11.05 5.25 9.43
N GLY A 121 -10.96 4.98 8.13
CA GLY A 121 -11.09 5.98 7.09
C GLY A 121 -10.23 5.71 5.86
N PRO A 122 -10.13 6.71 4.95
CA PRO A 122 -9.22 6.70 3.82
C PRO A 122 -7.77 6.53 4.25
N ILE A 123 -6.99 5.91 3.36
CA ILE A 123 -5.54 5.80 3.44
C ILE A 123 -4.99 6.43 2.16
N GLU A 124 -4.05 7.36 2.30
CA GLU A 124 -3.39 7.99 1.16
C GLU A 124 -1.92 7.57 1.14
N VAL A 125 -1.42 7.10 0.00
CA VAL A 125 -0.02 6.74 -0.15
C VAL A 125 0.59 7.63 -1.24
N THR A 126 1.62 8.38 -0.88
CA THR A 126 2.40 9.17 -1.82
C THR A 126 3.79 8.56 -1.93
N LEU A 127 4.22 8.20 -3.13
CA LEU A 127 5.57 7.71 -3.38
C LEU A 127 6.30 8.66 -4.34
N TYR A 128 7.61 8.72 -4.16
CA TYR A 128 8.55 9.32 -5.10
C TYR A 128 9.35 8.18 -5.70
N VAL A 129 9.19 7.95 -7.00
CA VAL A 129 9.67 6.73 -7.64
C VAL A 129 10.42 7.03 -8.92
N SER A 130 11.38 6.17 -9.26
CA SER A 130 12.03 6.17 -10.56
C SER A 130 12.14 4.75 -11.11
N SER A 131 12.30 4.63 -12.42
CA SER A 131 12.52 3.36 -13.11
C SER A 131 13.53 3.56 -14.24
N ASP A 132 14.16 2.48 -14.67
CA ASP A 132 14.87 2.44 -15.95
C ASP A 132 13.99 2.03 -17.14
N ALA A 133 12.75 1.60 -16.87
CA ALA A 133 11.74 1.29 -17.85
C ALA A 133 10.90 2.52 -18.25
N LYS A 134 10.29 2.44 -19.44
CA LYS A 134 9.43 3.50 -20.00
C LYS A 134 8.07 3.58 -19.29
N ASP A 135 7.61 2.46 -18.76
CA ASP A 135 6.41 2.31 -17.95
C ASP A 135 6.64 1.15 -16.96
N THR A 136 5.95 1.18 -15.82
CA THR A 136 5.94 0.11 -14.83
C THR A 136 4.77 0.34 -13.87
N ASP A 137 4.57 -0.54 -12.90
CA ASP A 137 3.56 -0.35 -11.85
C ASP A 137 4.25 -0.14 -10.50
N PHE A 138 3.57 0.56 -9.58
CA PHE A 138 3.90 0.57 -8.16
C PHE A 138 2.66 0.20 -7.35
N THR A 139 2.84 -0.68 -6.37
CA THR A 139 1.79 -1.19 -5.48
C THR A 139 2.06 -0.72 -4.06
N ALA A 140 1.00 -0.57 -3.29
CA ALA A 140 1.10 -0.37 -1.84
C ALA A 140 0.07 -1.24 -1.13
N LYS A 141 0.48 -1.84 -0.01
CA LYS A 141 -0.39 -2.64 0.86
C LYS A 141 -0.20 -2.24 2.31
N LEU A 142 -1.30 -1.99 3.00
CA LEU A 142 -1.31 -1.78 4.45
C LEU A 142 -1.50 -3.12 5.16
N VAL A 143 -0.71 -3.36 6.20
CA VAL A 143 -0.63 -4.63 6.91
C VAL A 143 -0.60 -4.40 8.42
N ASP A 144 -1.33 -5.24 9.15
CA ASP A 144 -1.28 -5.35 10.61
C ASP A 144 -0.37 -6.51 11.02
N VAL A 145 0.75 -6.18 11.67
CA VAL A 145 1.73 -7.17 12.13
C VAL A 145 1.53 -7.44 13.60
N TYR A 146 1.22 -8.68 13.92
CA TYR A 146 0.93 -9.16 15.26
C TYR A 146 2.25 -9.40 16.02
N PRO A 147 2.23 -9.41 17.37
CA PRO A 147 3.41 -9.69 18.18
C PRO A 147 4.05 -11.06 17.90
N ASP A 148 3.27 -12.04 17.43
CA ASP A 148 3.76 -13.38 17.03
C ASP A 148 4.36 -13.41 15.60
N GLY A 149 4.40 -12.26 14.94
CA GLY A 149 4.95 -12.07 13.60
C GLY A 149 3.96 -12.30 12.46
N LYS A 150 2.74 -12.81 12.69
CA LYS A 150 1.73 -12.90 11.63
C LYS A 150 1.42 -11.52 11.07
N ALA A 151 1.31 -11.40 9.75
CA ALA A 151 1.17 -10.11 9.10
C ALA A 151 -0.04 -10.11 8.15
N TYR A 152 -1.17 -9.57 8.61
CA TYR A 152 -2.43 -9.63 7.85
C TYR A 152 -2.65 -8.37 7.02
N ASN A 153 -2.89 -8.55 5.72
CA ASN A 153 -3.24 -7.44 4.82
C ASN A 153 -4.60 -6.84 5.19
N LEU A 154 -4.68 -5.50 5.13
CA LEU A 154 -5.90 -4.74 5.42
C LEU A 154 -6.53 -4.18 4.14
N ASP A 155 -5.73 -3.51 3.33
CA ASP A 155 -6.12 -3.00 2.00
C ASP A 155 -4.86 -2.82 1.15
N GLU A 156 -5.04 -2.77 -0.17
CA GLU A 156 -3.96 -2.61 -1.14
C GLU A 156 -4.43 -2.02 -2.46
N THR A 157 -3.51 -1.36 -3.15
CA THR A 157 -3.78 -0.70 -4.43
C THR A 157 -2.56 -0.76 -5.35
N ILE A 158 -2.75 -0.33 -6.60
CA ILE A 158 -1.73 -0.25 -7.64
C ILE A 158 -1.87 1.06 -8.41
N GLN A 159 -0.75 1.60 -8.88
CA GLN A 159 -0.73 2.67 -9.85
C GLN A 159 0.20 2.31 -11.00
N ARG A 160 -0.37 2.24 -12.21
CA ARG A 160 0.39 2.13 -13.45
C ARG A 160 0.93 3.49 -13.87
N MET A 161 2.23 3.58 -14.12
CA MET A 161 2.93 4.87 -14.22
C MET A 161 2.53 5.68 -15.44
N ARG A 162 2.10 5.05 -16.54
CA ARG A 162 1.55 5.79 -17.68
C ARG A 162 0.28 6.58 -17.37
N TYR A 163 -0.45 6.21 -16.32
CA TYR A 163 -1.71 6.86 -15.91
C TYR A 163 -1.56 7.76 -14.67
N ARG A 164 -0.33 8.03 -14.21
CA ARG A 164 -0.06 8.79 -12.97
C ARG A 164 -0.61 10.23 -12.95
N GLU A 165 -0.94 10.80 -14.11
CA GLU A 165 -1.53 12.15 -14.23
C GLU A 165 -3.06 12.16 -14.38
N GLY A 166 -3.68 10.98 -14.31
CA GLY A 166 -5.12 10.78 -14.37
C GLY A 166 -5.55 9.88 -15.54
N TYR A 167 -6.59 9.09 -15.33
CA TYR A 167 -7.08 8.06 -16.27
C TYR A 167 -7.80 8.61 -17.51
N VAL A 168 -8.15 9.91 -17.52
CA VAL A 168 -8.79 10.58 -18.66
C VAL A 168 -7.81 11.35 -19.54
N LYS A 169 -6.55 11.46 -19.11
CA LYS A 169 -5.49 12.14 -19.88
C LYS A 169 -4.73 11.14 -20.75
N PRO A 170 -4.08 11.61 -21.83
CA PRO A 170 -3.15 10.77 -22.58
C PRO A 170 -2.08 10.15 -21.67
N PRO A 171 -1.60 8.93 -21.98
CA PRO A 171 -0.55 8.30 -21.19
C PRO A 171 0.75 9.11 -21.23
N VAL A 172 1.45 9.14 -20.10
CA VAL A 172 2.72 9.84 -19.94
C VAL A 172 3.85 8.87 -19.63
N TRP A 173 5.01 9.02 -20.26
CA TRP A 173 6.11 8.06 -20.10
C TRP A 173 7.04 8.43 -18.93
N MET A 174 7.68 7.43 -18.35
CA MET A 174 8.78 7.67 -17.42
C MET A 174 10.06 7.96 -18.21
N GLU A 175 10.84 8.91 -17.72
CA GLU A 175 12.20 9.14 -18.20
C GLU A 175 13.16 8.33 -17.30
N LYS A 176 14.12 7.63 -17.92
CA LYS A 176 15.04 6.75 -17.19
C LYS A 176 15.74 7.49 -16.03
N GLY A 177 15.53 7.01 -14.81
CA GLY A 177 16.13 7.56 -13.59
C GLY A 177 15.52 8.86 -13.08
N LYS A 178 14.55 9.45 -13.79
CA LYS A 178 13.83 10.65 -13.31
C LYS A 178 12.89 10.27 -12.17
N VAL A 179 12.91 11.06 -11.10
CA VAL A 179 12.01 10.88 -9.96
C VAL A 179 10.64 11.48 -10.30
N HIS A 180 9.59 10.69 -10.11
CA HIS A 180 8.20 11.06 -10.31
C HIS A 180 7.45 10.93 -8.98
N LYS A 181 6.72 11.98 -8.59
CA LYS A 181 5.73 11.89 -7.52
C LYS A 181 4.50 11.16 -8.03
N VAL A 182 4.02 10.17 -7.28
CA VAL A 182 2.82 9.41 -7.59
C VAL A 182 1.97 9.25 -6.34
N ILE A 183 0.66 9.45 -6.48
CA ILE A 183 -0.33 9.23 -5.43
C ILE A 183 -1.05 7.93 -5.77
N LEU A 184 -1.01 6.98 -4.86
CA LEU A 184 -1.66 5.68 -4.98
C LEU A 184 -3.02 5.76 -4.26
N GLY A 185 -4.08 5.30 -4.92
CA GLY A 185 -5.41 5.28 -4.31
C GLY A 185 -6.53 4.92 -5.29
N PRO A 186 -7.76 4.75 -4.77
CA PRO A 186 -8.13 4.90 -3.36
C PRO A 186 -7.82 3.66 -2.49
N MET A 187 -7.56 3.87 -1.20
CA MET A 187 -7.52 2.84 -0.15
C MET A 187 -8.35 3.29 1.06
N THR A 188 -8.91 2.34 1.82
CA THR A 188 -9.70 2.62 3.02
C THR A 188 -9.72 1.40 3.95
N THR A 189 -9.78 1.62 5.26
CA THR A 189 -9.93 0.52 6.23
C THR A 189 -10.67 0.94 7.49
N SER A 190 -11.02 -0.03 8.33
CA SER A 190 -11.29 0.16 9.75
C SER A 190 -10.62 -0.98 10.52
N ASN A 191 -9.49 -0.69 11.14
CA ASN A 191 -8.71 -1.64 11.92
C ASN A 191 -8.20 -1.00 13.21
N TYR A 192 -8.28 -1.74 14.31
CA TYR A 192 -7.63 -1.41 15.56
C TYR A 192 -6.33 -2.21 15.68
N PHE A 193 -5.21 -1.52 15.60
CA PHE A 193 -3.89 -2.09 15.88
C PHE A 193 -3.70 -2.12 17.39
N ALA A 194 -3.69 -3.30 18.00
CA ALA A 194 -3.56 -3.43 19.46
C ALA A 194 -2.13 -3.08 19.94
N PRO A 195 -1.93 -2.79 21.24
CA PRO A 195 -0.58 -2.64 21.79
C PRO A 195 0.32 -3.82 21.42
N GLY A 196 1.56 -3.53 21.03
CA GLY A 196 2.53 -4.51 20.54
C GLY A 196 2.41 -4.85 19.05
N HIS A 197 1.32 -4.48 18.38
CA HIS A 197 1.22 -4.61 16.93
C HIS A 197 2.11 -3.58 16.22
N ARG A 198 2.40 -3.78 14.94
CA ARG A 198 3.06 -2.79 14.08
C ARG A 198 2.16 -2.45 12.90
N ILE A 199 2.19 -1.18 12.51
CA ILE A 199 1.71 -0.78 11.20
C ILE A 199 2.81 -1.09 10.20
N ARG A 200 2.47 -1.80 9.11
CA ARG A 200 3.39 -2.10 8.02
C ARG A 200 2.82 -1.65 6.69
N VAL A 201 3.71 -1.11 5.85
CA VAL A 201 3.44 -0.85 4.43
C VAL A 201 4.40 -1.69 3.60
N GLU A 202 3.86 -2.39 2.61
CA GLU A 202 4.63 -3.10 1.60
C GLU A 202 4.55 -2.36 0.28
N ILE A 203 5.69 -2.16 -0.39
CA ILE A 203 5.77 -1.57 -1.73
C ILE A 203 6.39 -2.57 -2.70
N SER A 204 5.79 -2.73 -3.88
CA SER A 204 6.31 -3.57 -4.96
C SER A 204 5.87 -3.04 -6.31
N SER A 205 6.10 -3.77 -7.40
CA SER A 205 5.63 -3.42 -8.76
C SER A 205 4.70 -4.46 -9.37
N SER A 206 4.15 -5.37 -8.57
CA SER A 206 3.13 -6.30 -9.02
C SER A 206 2.27 -6.82 -7.87
N ASN A 207 1.07 -7.29 -8.21
CA ASN A 207 0.16 -8.01 -7.32
C ASN A 207 -0.77 -8.85 -8.22
N PHE A 208 -0.27 -9.99 -8.67
CA PHE A 208 -0.89 -10.81 -9.73
C PHE A 208 -1.48 -12.12 -9.19
N PRO A 209 -2.69 -12.57 -9.60
CA PRO A 209 -3.47 -12.08 -10.73
C PRO A 209 -4.55 -11.04 -10.39
N ARG A 210 -4.49 -10.39 -9.23
CA ARG A 210 -5.45 -9.33 -8.91
C ARG A 210 -5.38 -8.18 -9.92
N PHE A 211 -4.17 -7.76 -10.27
CA PHE A 211 -3.91 -6.82 -11.35
C PHE A 211 -3.10 -7.51 -12.46
N ASP A 212 -3.31 -7.07 -13.70
CA ASP A 212 -2.47 -7.51 -14.82
C ASP A 212 -1.03 -7.03 -14.60
N ARG A 213 -0.06 -7.84 -15.03
CA ARG A 213 1.36 -7.52 -14.89
C ARG A 213 1.71 -6.44 -15.90
N ASN A 214 2.40 -5.38 -15.47
CA ASN A 214 3.06 -4.48 -16.42
C ASN A 214 4.24 -5.20 -17.08
N LEU A 215 4.33 -5.17 -18.41
CA LEU A 215 5.44 -5.76 -19.15
C LEU A 215 6.64 -4.83 -19.30
N ASN A 216 6.54 -3.61 -18.75
CA ASN A 216 7.56 -2.57 -18.67
C ASN A 216 8.03 -1.98 -20.02
N THR A 217 7.33 -2.26 -21.11
CA THR A 217 7.65 -1.80 -22.47
C THR A 217 7.03 -0.44 -22.82
N GLY A 218 5.92 -0.09 -22.15
CA GLY A 218 5.02 1.00 -22.55
C GLY A 218 4.07 0.65 -23.71
N GLY A 219 4.04 -0.60 -24.17
CA GLY A 219 3.09 -1.07 -25.18
C GLY A 219 1.76 -1.54 -24.59
N ASN A 220 1.00 -2.31 -25.36
CA ASN A 220 -0.31 -2.82 -24.95
C ASN A 220 -0.14 -4.15 -24.18
N ASN A 221 -0.39 -4.12 -22.87
CA ASN A 221 -0.25 -5.31 -22.01
C ASN A 221 -1.10 -6.52 -22.45
N TYR A 222 -2.16 -6.33 -23.24
CA TYR A 222 -3.06 -7.39 -23.68
C TYR A 222 -2.62 -8.11 -24.96
N ASP A 223 -1.68 -7.56 -25.75
CA ASP A 223 -1.20 -8.16 -26.99
C ASP A 223 0.33 -8.36 -27.04
N GLU A 224 1.05 -7.82 -26.05
CA GLU A 224 2.48 -8.00 -25.90
C GLU A 224 2.84 -9.34 -25.22
N SER A 225 3.94 -9.94 -25.68
CA SER A 225 4.45 -11.22 -25.16
C SER A 225 5.88 -11.17 -24.66
N LYS A 226 6.61 -10.06 -24.91
CA LYS A 226 8.02 -9.92 -24.55
C LYS A 226 8.19 -8.88 -23.44
N PRO A 227 8.30 -9.31 -22.17
CA PRO A 227 8.51 -8.37 -21.08
C PRO A 227 9.93 -7.81 -21.05
N VAL A 228 10.07 -6.69 -20.37
CA VAL A 228 11.36 -6.12 -19.96
C VAL A 228 11.46 -6.16 -18.45
N VAL A 229 12.61 -6.55 -17.92
CA VAL A 229 12.89 -6.47 -16.48
C VAL A 229 13.17 -5.01 -16.13
N ALA A 230 12.49 -4.47 -15.11
CA ALA A 230 12.64 -3.09 -14.67
C ALA A 230 13.40 -3.01 -13.33
N ARG A 231 14.32 -2.05 -13.22
CA ARG A 231 14.93 -1.66 -11.94
C ARG A 231 14.18 -0.45 -11.40
N ASN A 232 13.37 -0.70 -10.38
CA ASN A 232 12.48 0.28 -9.78
C ASN A 232 13.03 0.75 -8.44
N THR A 233 12.88 2.04 -8.16
CA THR A 233 13.46 2.68 -6.97
C THR A 233 12.42 3.54 -6.27
N VAL A 234 12.31 3.39 -4.96
CA VAL A 234 11.49 4.23 -4.07
C VAL A 234 12.41 5.18 -3.31
N HIS A 235 12.19 6.47 -3.50
CA HIS A 235 12.96 7.53 -2.85
C HIS A 235 12.28 7.98 -1.57
N HIS A 236 13.05 8.11 -0.51
CA HIS A 236 12.57 8.60 0.78
C HIS A 236 13.63 9.52 1.42
N SER A 237 13.39 10.82 1.34
CA SER A 237 14.27 11.85 1.90
C SER A 237 13.45 13.09 2.24
N ALA A 238 14.09 14.14 2.77
CA ALA A 238 13.44 15.44 2.92
C ALA A 238 12.98 16.04 1.57
N GLU A 239 13.71 15.78 0.48
CA GLU A 239 13.35 16.22 -0.87
C GLU A 239 12.25 15.34 -1.50
N PHE A 240 12.31 14.04 -1.21
CA PHE A 240 11.39 13.02 -1.73
C PHE A 240 10.64 12.33 -0.59
N PRO A 241 9.68 13.02 0.06
CA PRO A 241 9.03 12.52 1.26
C PRO A 241 7.94 11.48 0.93
N SER A 242 8.34 10.27 0.51
CA SER A 242 7.40 9.15 0.37
C SER A 242 6.74 8.84 1.71
N SER A 243 5.40 8.75 1.73
CA SER A 243 4.61 8.72 2.96
C SER A 243 3.31 7.96 2.81
N VAL A 244 2.80 7.47 3.94
CA VAL A 244 1.42 7.01 4.12
C VAL A 244 0.71 7.94 5.11
N VAL A 245 -0.50 8.38 4.75
CA VAL A 245 -1.39 9.14 5.63
C VAL A 245 -2.53 8.22 6.05
N LEU A 246 -2.62 7.98 7.35
CA LEU A 246 -3.62 7.13 7.98
C LEU A 246 -4.69 7.99 8.66
N THR A 247 -5.95 7.58 8.54
CA THR A 247 -7.05 8.24 9.26
C THR A 247 -7.20 7.63 10.65
N VAL A 248 -6.60 8.27 11.66
CA VAL A 248 -6.57 7.78 13.04
C VAL A 248 -7.73 8.34 13.84
N VAL A 249 -8.46 7.48 14.56
CA VAL A 249 -9.53 7.88 15.49
C VAL A 249 -8.97 7.91 16.90
N ARG A 250 -8.97 9.10 17.53
CA ARG A 250 -8.64 9.25 18.95
C ARG A 250 -9.94 9.37 19.73
N LYS A 251 -10.14 8.49 20.72
CA LYS A 251 -11.25 8.57 21.67
C LYS A 251 -10.90 9.50 22.82
#